data_AF-A0A0C3BC17-F1
#
_entry.id   AF-A0A0C3BC17-F1
#
_cell.length_a   1.000
_cell.length_b   1.000
_cell.length_c   1.000
_cell.angle_alpha   90.00
_cell.angle_beta   90.00
_cell.angle_gamma   90.00
#
_symmetry.space_group_name_H-M   'P 1'
#
loop_
_entity.id
_entity.type
_entity.pdbx_description
1 polymer ?
#
loop_
_entity_poly.entity_id
_entity_poly.type
_entity_poly.pdbx_seq_one_letter_code
_entity_poly.pdbx_strand_id
1 'polypeptide(L)'
;MTVTYQVGGGGHLDIDFWLSDPMNMALAKHYKQSTGTASITAKKDGRYEYCFSNVMSTIADKVVSFNVHGVMYVSEDEHMAPVEREIRALAQGLQAVQDEQEYIVVREKVHRNTAESTNERIMWWSVFQTLLLIVVCAWQVYYLKSFFEVKRVI
;
A
#
# COMPACT_ATOMS: atom_id res chain seq x y z
N MET A 1 2.80 25.63 -0.66
CA MET A 1 2.39 24.30 -1.17
C MET A 1 3.47 23.29 -0.85
N THR A 2 3.10 22.10 -0.43
CA THR A 2 3.98 21.03 0.01
C THR A 2 3.58 19.76 -0.71
N VAL A 3 4.52 19.15 -1.43
CA VAL A 3 4.32 17.88 -2.14
C VAL A 3 5.11 16.80 -1.41
N THR A 4 4.43 15.74 -0.98
CA THR A 4 5.06 14.55 -0.40
C THR A 4 4.88 13.38 -1.37
N TYR A 5 5.86 12.50 -1.45
CA TYR A 5 5.75 11.30 -2.27
C TYR A 5 6.51 10.11 -1.67
N GLN A 6 6.03 8.92 -2.02
CA GLN A 6 6.60 7.64 -1.64
C GLN A 6 6.42 6.62 -2.77
N VAL A 7 7.48 5.91 -3.11
CA VAL A 7 7.46 4.81 -4.07
C VAL A 7 6.96 3.55 -3.36
N GLY A 8 5.81 3.05 -3.79
CA GLY A 8 5.14 1.87 -3.21
C GLY A 8 5.55 0.55 -3.87
N GLY A 9 6.12 0.58 -5.07
CA GLY A 9 6.52 -0.64 -5.78
C GLY A 9 7.29 -0.39 -7.06
N GLY A 10 8.03 -1.41 -7.52
CA GLY A 10 8.77 -1.42 -8.79
C GLY A 10 10.27 -1.23 -8.65
N GLY A 11 11.05 -2.12 -9.27
CA GLY A 11 12.52 -2.06 -9.34
C GLY A 11 13.19 -1.82 -7.97
N HIS A 12 14.13 -0.86 -7.93
CA HIS A 12 14.88 -0.49 -6.72
C HIS A 12 14.13 0.50 -5.80
N LEU A 13 12.82 0.68 -6.00
CA LEU A 13 11.98 1.63 -5.26
C LEU A 13 12.46 3.09 -5.32
N ASP A 14 13.19 3.46 -6.36
CA ASP A 14 13.66 4.82 -6.65
C ASP A 14 12.84 5.52 -7.75
N ILE A 15 12.72 6.84 -7.66
CA ILE A 15 12.14 7.72 -8.69
C ILE A 15 12.87 9.07 -8.74
N ASP A 16 12.93 9.69 -9.92
CA ASP A 16 13.36 11.07 -10.08
C ASP A 16 12.14 11.99 -9.97
N PHE A 17 12.24 13.03 -9.15
CA PHE A 17 11.19 14.01 -8.93
C PHE A 17 11.72 15.42 -9.20
N TRP A 18 10.93 16.25 -9.87
CA TRP A 18 11.19 17.69 -9.89
C TRP A 18 9.90 18.51 -9.87
N LEU A 19 10.03 19.71 -9.32
CA LEU A 19 8.96 20.69 -9.23
C LEU A 19 9.39 21.95 -9.98
N SER A 20 8.58 22.40 -10.92
CA SER A 20 8.84 23.55 -11.78
C SER A 20 7.84 24.68 -11.53
N ASP A 21 8.31 25.91 -11.64
CA ASP A 21 7.47 27.12 -11.63
C ASP A 21 6.76 27.32 -13.00
N PRO A 22 5.84 28.28 -13.12
CA PRO A 22 5.14 28.58 -14.39
C PRO A 22 6.05 29.02 -15.54
N MET A 23 7.32 29.33 -15.27
CA MET A 23 8.34 29.67 -16.26
C MET A 23 9.26 28.48 -16.59
N ASN A 24 8.88 27.25 -16.20
CA ASN A 24 9.67 26.03 -16.35
C ASN A 24 11.02 26.04 -15.60
N MET A 25 11.16 26.89 -14.57
CA MET A 25 12.33 26.87 -13.70
C MET A 25 12.13 25.84 -12.60
N ALA A 26 13.02 24.86 -12.52
CA ALA A 26 12.98 23.85 -11.48
C ALA A 26 13.31 24.45 -10.10
N LEU A 27 12.34 24.40 -9.19
CA LEU A 27 12.44 24.86 -7.81
C LEU A 27 12.94 23.78 -6.85
N ALA A 28 12.61 22.51 -7.12
CA ALA A 28 13.10 21.37 -6.36
C ALA A 28 13.43 20.21 -7.32
N LYS A 29 14.49 19.47 -7.02
CA LYS A 29 14.88 18.26 -7.75
C LYS A 29 15.40 17.21 -6.78
N HIS A 30 14.85 16.02 -6.84
CA HIS A 30 15.32 14.86 -6.09
C HIS A 30 15.59 13.73 -7.09
N TYR A 31 16.79 13.16 -7.03
CA TYR A 31 17.19 12.07 -7.91
C TYR A 31 17.28 10.75 -7.16
N LYS A 32 16.76 9.69 -7.78
CA LYS A 32 16.77 8.30 -7.27
C LYS A 32 16.36 8.17 -5.79
N GLN A 33 15.28 8.85 -5.41
CA GLN A 33 14.77 8.80 -4.04
C GLN A 33 13.56 7.88 -3.95
N SER A 34 13.44 7.16 -2.84
CA SER A 34 12.26 6.32 -2.55
C SER A 34 11.15 7.10 -1.87
N THR A 35 11.49 8.13 -1.10
CA THR A 35 10.55 9.06 -0.48
C THR A 35 11.11 10.47 -0.54
N GLY A 36 10.22 11.46 -0.50
CA GLY A 36 10.66 12.84 -0.45
C GLY A 36 9.53 13.82 -0.16
N THR A 37 9.93 14.99 0.35
CA THR A 37 9.03 16.10 0.64
C THR A 37 9.62 17.38 0.07
N ALA A 38 8.85 18.10 -0.74
CA ALA A 38 9.22 19.38 -1.32
C ALA A 38 8.21 20.45 -0.89
N SER A 39 8.66 21.40 -0.06
CA SER A 39 7.85 22.54 0.40
C SER A 39 8.30 23.80 -0.31
N ILE A 40 7.40 24.44 -1.06
CA ILE A 40 7.68 25.70 -1.75
C ILE A 40 6.57 26.73 -1.50
N THR A 41 6.96 28.00 -1.49
CA THR A 41 6.02 29.14 -1.47
C THR A 41 5.88 29.67 -2.88
N ALA A 42 4.64 29.74 -3.39
CA ALA A 42 4.37 30.29 -4.72
C ALA A 42 4.68 31.78 -4.73
N LYS A 43 5.62 32.21 -5.57
CA LYS A 43 6.03 33.61 -5.72
C LYS A 43 5.39 34.30 -6.92
N LYS A 44 4.90 33.50 -7.87
CA LYS A 44 4.32 33.95 -9.14
C LYS A 44 3.02 33.20 -9.34
N ASP A 45 2.04 33.90 -9.87
CA ASP A 45 0.78 33.29 -10.25
C ASP A 45 0.99 32.46 -11.53
N GLY A 46 0.37 31.27 -11.57
CA GLY A 46 0.43 30.39 -12.73
C GLY A 46 0.47 28.91 -12.35
N ARG A 47 0.65 28.07 -13.37
CA ARG A 47 0.68 26.61 -13.23
C ARG A 47 2.04 26.15 -12.74
N TYR A 48 2.07 25.52 -11.56
CA TYR A 48 3.22 24.77 -11.09
C TYR A 48 3.11 23.32 -11.55
N GLU A 49 4.24 22.73 -11.94
CA GLU A 49 4.28 21.37 -12.47
C GLU A 49 5.15 20.47 -11.59
N TYR A 50 4.63 19.31 -11.21
CA TYR A 50 5.33 18.28 -10.46
C TYR A 50 5.46 17.04 -11.33
N CYS A 51 6.68 16.62 -11.58
CA CYS A 51 7.00 15.54 -12.50
C CYS A 51 7.69 14.39 -11.76
N PHE A 52 7.28 13.17 -12.08
CA PHE A 52 7.96 11.94 -11.69
C PHE A 52 8.48 11.25 -12.94
N SER A 53 9.78 10.91 -12.96
CA SER A 53 10.42 10.26 -14.10
C SER A 53 10.97 8.91 -13.73
N ASN A 54 10.56 7.92 -14.52
CA ASN A 54 11.09 6.56 -14.47
C ASN A 54 12.04 6.26 -15.64
N VAL A 55 12.66 7.28 -16.25
CA VAL A 55 13.59 7.06 -17.38
C VAL A 55 14.76 6.15 -16.98
N MET A 56 15.10 6.09 -15.69
CA MET A 56 16.17 5.21 -15.17
C MET A 56 15.83 3.72 -15.20
N SER A 57 14.55 3.33 -15.11
CA SER A 57 14.13 1.92 -15.10
C SER A 57 13.45 1.60 -16.43
N THR A 58 14.15 0.91 -17.32
CA THR A 58 13.63 0.54 -18.65
C THR A 58 12.72 -0.69 -18.64
N ILE A 59 12.70 -1.46 -17.54
CA ILE A 59 12.07 -2.79 -17.49
C ILE A 59 10.90 -2.86 -16.49
N ALA A 60 10.95 -2.09 -15.40
CA ALA A 60 9.97 -2.18 -14.32
C ALA A 60 9.16 -0.89 -14.18
N ASP A 61 7.84 -1.03 -14.18
CA ASP A 61 6.92 0.05 -13.83
C ASP A 61 7.07 0.43 -12.36
N LYS A 62 6.87 1.71 -12.06
CA LYS A 62 6.97 2.28 -10.71
C LYS A 62 5.60 2.73 -10.23
N VAL A 63 5.22 2.30 -9.03
CA VAL A 63 4.00 2.78 -8.36
C VAL A 63 4.41 3.86 -7.37
N VAL A 64 3.94 5.09 -7.60
CA VAL A 64 4.26 6.25 -6.76
C VAL A 64 2.97 6.78 -6.14
N SER A 65 2.94 6.86 -4.81
CA SER A 65 1.90 7.55 -4.07
C SER A 65 2.39 8.96 -3.75
N PHE A 66 1.59 9.98 -4.05
CA PHE A 66 1.94 11.37 -3.79
C PHE A 66 0.75 12.12 -3.20
N ASN A 67 1.03 13.11 -2.35
CA ASN A 67 0.03 14.00 -1.78
C ASN A 67 0.49 15.45 -1.93
N VAL A 68 -0.44 16.33 -2.31
CA VAL A 68 -0.19 17.75 -2.50
C VAL A 68 -1.01 18.54 -1.50
N HIS A 69 -0.35 19.12 -0.51
CA HIS A 69 -0.95 20.00 0.48
C HIS A 69 -0.68 21.47 0.12
N GLY A 70 -1.70 22.21 -0.27
CA GLY A 70 -1.57 23.64 -0.56
C GLY A 70 -2.92 24.36 -0.51
N VAL A 71 -2.90 25.60 0.00
CA VAL A 71 -4.00 26.55 -0.17
C VAL A 71 -3.99 27.04 -1.62
N MET A 72 -4.86 26.48 -2.46
CA MET A 72 -5.15 26.99 -3.80
C MET A 72 -6.15 28.14 -3.64
N TYR A 73 -5.70 29.38 -3.86
CA TYR A 73 -6.64 30.50 -4.07
C TYR A 73 -7.20 30.37 -5.49
N VAL A 74 -8.23 29.53 -5.66
CA VAL A 74 -9.06 29.58 -6.86
C VAL A 74 -9.80 30.90 -6.79
N SER A 75 -9.55 31.80 -7.74
CA SER A 75 -10.35 33.02 -7.88
C SER A 75 -11.81 32.61 -7.98
N GLU A 76 -12.61 32.95 -6.96
CA GLU A 76 -14.04 32.67 -6.94
C GLU A 76 -14.66 33.23 -8.22
N ASP A 77 -15.30 32.36 -9.01
CA ASP A 77 -16.21 32.83 -10.06
C ASP A 77 -17.25 33.73 -9.40
N GLU A 78 -17.26 35.01 -9.79
CA GLU A 78 -18.01 36.12 -9.17
C GLU A 78 -19.55 35.97 -9.25
N HIS A 79 -20.06 34.83 -9.75
CA HIS A 79 -21.49 34.56 -9.97
C HIS A 79 -22.03 33.27 -9.31
N MET A 80 -21.25 32.60 -8.47
CA MET A 80 -21.74 31.37 -7.79
C MET A 80 -22.69 31.71 -6.64
N ALA A 81 -23.94 31.22 -6.74
CA ALA A 81 -24.92 31.34 -5.67
C ALA A 81 -24.38 30.72 -4.36
N PRO A 82 -24.65 31.29 -3.18
CA PRO A 82 -24.09 30.81 -1.91
C PRO A 82 -24.39 29.33 -1.63
N VAL A 83 -25.50 28.79 -2.13
CA VAL A 83 -25.83 27.36 -2.01
C VAL A 83 -24.91 26.46 -2.85
N GLU A 84 -24.43 26.94 -4.00
CA GLU A 84 -23.56 26.17 -4.89
C GLU A 84 -22.14 26.06 -4.32
N ARG A 85 -21.71 27.07 -3.56
CA ARG A 85 -20.46 27.05 -2.80
C ARG A 85 -20.47 25.97 -1.72
N GLU A 86 -21.53 25.90 -0.92
CA GLU A 86 -21.70 24.89 0.13
C GLU A 86 -21.76 23.47 -0.45
N ILE A 87 -22.48 23.27 -1.57
CA ILE A 87 -22.56 21.97 -2.25
C ILE A 87 -21.18 21.55 -2.78
N ARG A 88 -20.38 22.47 -3.36
CA ARG A 88 -19.01 22.16 -3.79
C ARG A 88 -18.10 21.83 -2.62
N ALA A 89 -18.18 22.58 -1.52
CA ALA A 89 -17.39 22.31 -0.32
C ALA A 89 -17.72 20.92 0.26
N LEU A 90 -19.00 20.56 0.30
CA LEU A 90 -19.43 19.22 0.72
C LEU A 90 -18.95 18.14 -0.25
N ALA A 91 -19.08 18.36 -1.57
CA ALA A 91 -18.62 17.43 -2.58
C ALA A 91 -17.11 17.18 -2.51
N GLN A 92 -16.31 18.24 -2.29
CA GLN A 92 -14.87 18.13 -2.07
C GLN A 92 -14.54 17.34 -0.80
N GLY A 93 -15.27 17.59 0.30
CA GLY A 93 -15.09 16.83 1.54
C GLY A 93 -15.44 15.35 1.37
N LEU A 94 -16.50 15.05 0.62
CA LEU A 94 -16.95 13.68 0.37
C LEU A 94 -15.99 12.92 -0.56
N GLN A 95 -15.42 13.62 -1.54
CA GLN A 95 -14.38 13.08 -2.41
C GLN A 95 -13.10 12.76 -1.63
N ALA A 96 -12.68 13.63 -0.70
CA ALA A 96 -11.55 13.35 0.17
C ALA A 96 -11.76 12.12 1.07
N VAL A 97 -12.98 11.94 1.62
CA VAL A 97 -13.33 10.75 2.39
C VAL A 97 -13.36 9.49 1.51
N GLN A 98 -13.87 9.60 0.28
CA GLN A 98 -13.89 8.49 -0.67
C GLN A 98 -12.48 8.00 -1.00
N ASP A 99 -11.56 8.91 -1.28
CA ASP A 99 -10.15 8.59 -1.56
C ASP A 99 -9.49 7.90 -0.35
N GLU A 100 -9.80 8.35 0.87
CA GLU A 100 -9.29 7.74 2.10
C GLU A 100 -9.85 6.32 2.34
N GLN A 101 -11.15 6.12 2.08
CA GLN A 101 -11.77 4.79 2.15
C GLN A 101 -11.16 3.82 1.14
N GLU A 102 -10.90 4.26 -0.09
CA GLU A 102 -10.26 3.42 -1.11
C GLU A 102 -8.87 2.95 -0.65
N TYR A 103 -8.06 3.87 -0.08
CA TYR A 103 -6.77 3.52 0.50
C TYR A 103 -6.90 2.49 1.65
N ILE A 104 -7.86 2.66 2.56
CA ILE A 104 -8.10 1.72 3.67
C ILE A 104 -8.46 0.33 3.14
N VAL A 105 -9.32 0.25 2.13
CA VAL A 105 -9.74 -1.03 1.51
C VAL A 105 -8.56 -1.75 0.86
N VAL A 106 -7.69 -1.03 0.16
CA VAL A 106 -6.48 -1.62 -0.45
C VAL A 106 -5.55 -2.16 0.63
N ARG A 107 -5.32 -1.39 1.70
CA ARG A 107 -4.50 -1.80 2.84
C ARG A 107 -5.07 -3.04 3.55
N GLU A 108 -6.38 -3.09 3.75
CA GLU A 108 -7.07 -4.25 4.35
C GLU A 108 -6.87 -5.50 3.50
N LYS A 109 -7.05 -5.43 2.17
CA LYS A 109 -6.85 -6.56 1.25
C LYS A 109 -5.44 -7.15 1.38
N VAL A 110 -4.42 -6.32 1.50
CA VAL A 110 -3.02 -6.76 1.67
C VAL A 110 -2.82 -7.46 3.03
N HIS A 111 -3.32 -6.86 4.11
CA HIS A 111 -3.24 -7.47 5.45
C HIS A 111 -4.00 -8.79 5.52
N ARG A 112 -5.20 -8.85 4.93
CA ARG A 112 -6.03 -10.05 4.90
C ARG A 112 -5.37 -11.18 4.12
N ASN A 113 -4.78 -10.90 2.97
CA ASN A 113 -4.08 -11.92 2.16
C ASN A 113 -2.83 -12.47 2.89
N THR A 114 -2.13 -11.61 3.63
CA THR A 114 -0.98 -12.04 4.45
C THR A 114 -1.42 -12.93 5.63
N ALA A 115 -2.52 -12.56 6.28
CA ALA A 115 -3.09 -13.35 7.38
C ALA A 115 -3.62 -14.71 6.89
N GLU A 116 -4.33 -14.73 5.77
CA GLU A 116 -4.93 -15.94 5.19
C GLU A 116 -3.85 -16.95 4.76
N SER A 117 -2.84 -16.50 4.01
CA SER A 117 -1.74 -17.36 3.55
C SER A 117 -0.88 -17.91 4.70
N THR A 118 -0.71 -17.15 5.79
CA THR A 118 -0.01 -17.63 6.99
C THR A 118 -0.85 -18.66 7.74
N ASN A 119 -2.14 -18.38 7.91
CA ASN A 119 -3.07 -19.26 8.60
C ASN A 119 -3.22 -20.60 7.88
N GLU A 120 -3.32 -20.61 6.55
CA GLU A 120 -3.45 -21.83 5.75
C GLU A 120 -2.22 -22.75 5.92
N ARG A 121 -1.01 -22.20 5.86
CA ARG A 121 0.23 -22.97 6.06
C ARG A 121 0.32 -23.59 7.44
N ILE A 122 -0.06 -22.83 8.47
CA ILE A 122 -0.07 -23.31 9.87
C ILE A 122 -1.14 -24.38 10.05
N MET A 123 -2.31 -24.22 9.44
CA MET A 123 -3.39 -25.21 9.50
C MET A 123 -2.95 -26.55 8.92
N TRP A 124 -2.37 -26.57 7.72
CA TRP A 124 -1.87 -27.80 7.09
C TRP A 124 -0.77 -28.48 7.91
N TRP A 125 0.19 -27.72 8.43
CA TRP A 125 1.22 -28.25 9.33
C TRP A 125 0.61 -28.85 10.61
N SER A 126 -0.38 -28.19 11.19
CA SER A 126 -1.08 -28.66 12.39
C SER A 126 -1.84 -29.96 12.12
N VAL A 127 -2.56 -30.05 11.01
CA VAL A 127 -3.29 -31.26 10.59
C VAL A 127 -2.33 -32.43 10.39
N PHE A 128 -1.19 -32.20 9.73
CA PHE A 128 -0.17 -33.22 9.53
C PHE A 128 0.39 -33.72 10.87
N GLN A 129 0.71 -32.80 11.79
CA GLN A 129 1.22 -33.15 13.12
C GLN A 129 0.20 -33.96 13.93
N THR A 130 -1.08 -33.58 13.91
CA THR A 130 -2.15 -34.33 14.59
C THR A 130 -2.30 -35.73 14.01
N LEU A 131 -2.26 -35.89 12.68
CA LEU A 131 -2.31 -37.21 12.04
C LEU A 131 -1.11 -38.09 12.45
N LEU A 132 0.09 -37.52 12.48
CA LEU A 132 1.30 -38.24 12.89
C LEU A 132 1.18 -38.74 14.34
N LEU A 133 0.67 -37.91 15.26
CA LEU A 133 0.43 -38.32 16.65
C LEU A 133 -0.58 -39.48 16.74
N ILE A 134 -1.67 -39.44 15.97
CA ILE A 134 -2.65 -40.54 15.94
C ILE A 134 -2.00 -41.85 15.48
N VAL A 135 -1.18 -41.79 14.42
CA VAL A 135 -0.46 -42.96 13.90
C VAL A 135 0.50 -43.54 14.95
N VAL A 136 1.26 -42.69 15.64
CA VAL A 136 2.19 -43.12 16.70
C VAL A 136 1.43 -43.75 17.87
N CYS A 137 0.33 -43.16 18.32
CA CYS A 137 -0.51 -43.73 19.37
C CYS A 137 -1.07 -45.11 18.98
N ALA A 138 -1.57 -45.25 17.75
CA ALA A 138 -2.07 -46.53 17.24
C ALA A 138 -0.95 -47.58 17.16
N TRP A 139 0.23 -47.19 16.69
CA TRP A 139 1.42 -48.05 16.66
C TRP A 139 1.84 -48.51 18.05
N GLN A 140 1.89 -47.59 19.02
CA GLN A 140 2.22 -47.90 20.42
C GLN A 140 1.24 -48.93 21.01
N VAL A 141 -0.06 -48.75 20.78
CA VAL A 141 -1.08 -49.71 21.24
C VAL A 141 -0.90 -51.06 20.57
N TYR A 142 -0.68 -51.12 19.24
CA TYR A 142 -0.44 -52.35 18.51
C TYR A 142 0.80 -53.10 19.03
N TYR A 143 1.90 -52.38 19.21
CA TYR A 143 3.16 -52.95 19.72
C TYR A 143 2.98 -53.55 21.12
N LEU A 144 2.34 -52.81 22.04
CA LEU A 144 2.03 -53.33 23.37
C LEU A 144 1.13 -54.57 23.28
N LYS A 145 0.09 -54.54 22.44
CA LYS A 145 -0.80 -55.70 22.27
C LYS A 145 -0.06 -56.93 21.74
N SER A 146 0.80 -56.76 20.74
CA SER A 146 1.62 -57.85 20.19
C SER A 146 2.67 -58.37 21.17
N PHE A 147 3.19 -57.53 22.07
CA PHE A 147 4.14 -57.96 23.10
C PHE A 147 3.46 -58.82 24.18
N PHE A 148 2.23 -58.48 24.56
CA PHE A 148 1.43 -59.27 25.52
C PHE A 148 0.72 -60.47 24.88
N GLU A 149 0.48 -60.43 23.57
CA GLU A 149 0.02 -61.58 22.78
C GLU A 149 1.21 -62.52 22.51
N VAL A 150 1.68 -63.18 23.58
CA VAL A 150 2.61 -64.29 23.47
C VAL A 150 1.95 -65.36 22.60
N LYS A 151 2.45 -65.56 21.38
CA LYS A 151 2.09 -66.72 20.56
C LYS A 151 2.37 -67.95 21.42
N ARG A 152 1.32 -68.59 21.94
CA ARG A 152 1.42 -69.95 22.46
C ARG A 152 1.83 -70.81 21.28
N VAL A 153 3.12 -71.10 21.21
CA VAL A 153 3.65 -72.18 20.37
C VAL A 153 3.10 -73.46 21.00
N ILE A 154 2.14 -74.08 20.31
CA ILE A 154 1.72 -75.47 20.56
C ILE A 154 2.76 -76.36 19.87
#